data_AF-B5JI71-F1
#
_entry.id   AF-B5JI71-F1
#
_cell.length_a   1.000
_cell.length_b   1.000
_cell.length_c   1.000
_cell.angle_alpha   90.00
_cell.angle_beta   90.00
_cell.angle_gamma   90.00
#
_symmetry.space_group_name_H-M   'P 1'
#
loop_
_entity.id
_entity.type
_entity.pdbx_description
1 polymer ?
#
loop_
_entity_poly.entity_id
_entity_poly.type
_entity_poly.pdbx_seq_one_letter_code
_entity_poly.pdbx_strand_id
1 'polypeptide(L)'
;MQNLSTCLEIRKASGAQRDQLTCKQSSEQAGKVELWTCGLAPIVLSVLAIGAQYSTADVWVASLFYDANTAEWPFRENGFVKGVLHDAAQDTVKIFGAFLLLFIASKFLLSKGKSFPKPLGIAFLALLAGPLLIGYLKSVTHLACPWDESLFGGAVAHLRLFDNVPQGTPIGHGFPSAHASSGYTFVSLYFAAAVFAPAYRFKALGLGLLLGLVFGIAQQARGAHFLSHDLFALSICWSSAGSVYFIFYRKELLQFFGYKPS
;
A
#
# COMPACT_ATOMS: atom_id res chain seq x y z
N MET A 1 -48.60 -14.82 -43.99
CA MET A 1 -48.42 -13.78 -42.95
C MET A 1 -47.51 -14.36 -41.87
N GLN A 2 -46.22 -14.03 -41.90
CA GLN A 2 -45.32 -14.40 -40.79
C GLN A 2 -45.82 -13.70 -39.52
N ASN A 3 -45.99 -14.49 -38.46
CA ASN A 3 -46.70 -14.11 -37.25
C ASN A 3 -45.93 -13.00 -36.52
N LEU A 4 -46.58 -11.85 -36.29
CA LEU A 4 -45.99 -10.65 -35.66
C LEU A 4 -45.37 -10.97 -34.28
N SER A 5 -45.91 -11.98 -33.58
CA SER A 5 -45.39 -12.49 -32.31
C SER A 5 -43.98 -13.08 -32.42
N THR A 6 -43.67 -13.80 -33.51
CA THR A 6 -42.35 -14.40 -33.74
C THR A 6 -41.28 -13.33 -33.97
N CYS A 7 -41.60 -12.25 -34.68
CA CYS A 7 -40.68 -11.12 -34.88
C CYS A 7 -40.36 -10.36 -33.57
N LEU A 8 -41.33 -10.24 -32.66
CA LEU A 8 -41.16 -9.58 -31.36
C LEU A 8 -40.24 -10.39 -30.43
N GLU A 9 -40.42 -11.71 -30.34
CA GLU A 9 -39.56 -12.61 -29.55
C GLU A 9 -38.11 -12.60 -30.06
N ILE A 10 -37.89 -12.63 -31.38
CA ILE A 10 -36.55 -12.55 -31.98
C ILE A 10 -35.87 -11.21 -31.65
N ARG A 11 -36.59 -10.08 -31.73
CA ARG A 11 -36.04 -8.78 -31.33
C ARG A 11 -35.64 -8.75 -29.86
N LYS A 12 -36.48 -9.29 -28.97
CA LYS A 12 -36.24 -9.34 -27.53
C LYS A 12 -35.02 -10.22 -27.18
N ALA A 13 -34.90 -11.39 -27.81
CA ALA A 13 -33.73 -12.26 -27.68
C ALA A 13 -32.45 -11.60 -28.22
N SER A 14 -32.53 -10.92 -29.37
CA SER A 14 -31.38 -10.20 -29.96
C SER A 14 -30.91 -9.03 -29.09
N GLY A 15 -31.84 -8.33 -28.41
CA GLY A 15 -31.54 -7.27 -27.45
C GLY A 15 -30.84 -7.83 -26.21
N ALA A 16 -31.41 -8.87 -25.58
CA ALA A 16 -30.82 -9.52 -24.42
C ALA A 16 -29.41 -10.09 -24.71
N GLN A 17 -29.21 -10.68 -25.89
CA GLN A 17 -27.90 -11.19 -26.30
C GLN A 17 -26.89 -10.06 -26.54
N ARG A 18 -27.33 -8.93 -27.13
CA ARG A 18 -26.50 -7.73 -27.30
C ARG A 18 -26.10 -7.14 -25.95
N ASP A 19 -27.03 -7.05 -25.00
CA ASP A 19 -26.78 -6.53 -23.64
C ASP A 19 -25.82 -7.42 -22.84
N GLN A 20 -25.90 -8.74 -23.01
CA GLN A 20 -24.94 -9.68 -22.41
C GLN A 20 -23.54 -9.55 -23.02
N LEU A 21 -23.44 -9.38 -24.35
CA LEU A 21 -22.16 -9.17 -25.04
C LEU A 21 -21.49 -7.86 -24.62
N THR A 22 -22.25 -6.76 -24.53
CA THR A 22 -21.72 -5.46 -24.10
C THR A 22 -21.30 -5.47 -22.63
N CYS A 23 -22.07 -6.09 -21.75
CA CYS A 23 -21.71 -6.27 -20.33
C CYS A 23 -20.44 -7.13 -20.15
N LYS A 24 -20.30 -8.20 -20.95
CA LYS A 24 -19.10 -9.04 -20.95
C LYS A 24 -17.86 -8.29 -21.47
N GLN A 25 -18.00 -7.53 -22.55
CA GLN A 25 -16.91 -6.72 -23.08
C GLN A 25 -16.49 -5.60 -22.11
N SER A 26 -17.45 -4.95 -21.45
CA SER A 26 -17.16 -3.88 -20.48
C SER A 26 -16.42 -4.41 -19.25
N SER A 27 -16.84 -5.56 -18.72
CA SER A 27 -16.17 -6.23 -17.59
C SER A 27 -14.77 -6.73 -17.93
N GLU A 28 -14.56 -7.31 -19.12
CA GLU A 28 -13.23 -7.73 -19.59
C GLU A 28 -12.29 -6.53 -19.75
N GLN A 29 -12.78 -5.44 -20.35
CA GLN A 29 -12.00 -4.22 -20.51
C GLN A 29 -11.66 -3.58 -19.17
N ALA A 30 -12.61 -3.54 -18.23
CA ALA A 30 -12.38 -3.06 -16.88
C ALA A 30 -11.31 -3.88 -16.15
N GLY A 31 -11.34 -5.21 -16.29
CA GLY A 31 -10.32 -6.10 -15.74
C GLY A 31 -8.92 -5.84 -16.29
N LYS A 32 -8.79 -5.65 -17.62
CA LYS A 32 -7.49 -5.33 -18.23
C LYS A 32 -6.93 -4.01 -17.73
N VAL A 33 -7.75 -2.97 -17.65
CA VAL A 33 -7.37 -1.68 -17.08
C VAL A 33 -6.89 -1.87 -15.65
N GLU A 34 -7.60 -2.66 -14.85
CA GLU A 34 -7.23 -2.91 -13.46
C GLU A 34 -5.86 -3.59 -13.32
N LEU A 35 -5.54 -4.59 -14.16
CA LEU A 35 -4.21 -5.21 -14.19
C LEU A 35 -3.09 -4.22 -14.49
N TRP A 36 -3.29 -3.36 -15.51
CA TRP A 36 -2.32 -2.30 -15.83
C TRP A 36 -2.19 -1.31 -14.68
N THR A 37 -3.28 -0.92 -14.02
CA THR A 37 -3.22 -0.04 -12.85
C THR A 37 -2.47 -0.69 -11.70
N CYS A 38 -2.59 -2.00 -11.47
CA CYS A 38 -1.85 -2.70 -10.42
C CYS A 38 -0.34 -2.66 -10.65
N GLY A 39 0.11 -2.76 -11.91
CA GLY A 39 1.53 -2.69 -12.27
C GLY A 39 2.07 -1.26 -12.36
N LEU A 40 1.28 -0.31 -12.87
CA LEU A 40 1.70 1.09 -13.06
C LEU A 40 1.65 1.91 -11.77
N ALA A 41 0.71 1.62 -10.85
CA ALA A 41 0.57 2.35 -9.60
C ALA A 41 1.88 2.46 -8.79
N PRO A 42 2.62 1.38 -8.49
CA PRO A 42 3.87 1.49 -7.73
C PRO A 42 4.95 2.27 -8.50
N ILE A 43 4.99 2.17 -9.84
CA ILE A 43 5.94 2.94 -10.66
C ILE A 43 5.63 4.43 -10.54
N VAL A 44 4.36 4.82 -10.72
CA VAL A 44 3.92 6.22 -10.58
C VAL A 44 4.22 6.73 -9.18
N LEU A 45 3.93 5.95 -8.13
CA LEU A 45 4.22 6.33 -6.76
C LEU A 45 5.71 6.54 -6.50
N SER A 46 6.57 5.66 -7.01
CA SER A 46 8.03 5.82 -6.90
C SER A 46 8.53 7.04 -7.67
N VAL A 47 8.00 7.31 -8.87
CA VAL A 47 8.34 8.52 -9.63
C VAL A 47 7.90 9.78 -8.90
N LEU A 48 6.71 9.79 -8.32
CA LEU A 48 6.23 10.91 -7.51
C LEU A 48 7.08 11.09 -6.25
N ALA A 49 7.50 10.00 -5.61
CA ALA A 49 8.36 10.06 -4.43
C ALA A 49 9.74 10.64 -4.75
N ILE A 50 10.36 10.19 -5.85
CA ILE A 50 11.62 10.75 -6.36
C ILE A 50 11.42 12.23 -6.72
N GLY A 51 10.34 12.56 -7.44
CA GLY A 51 10.00 13.94 -7.78
C GLY A 51 9.83 14.81 -6.54
N ALA A 52 9.21 14.30 -5.47
CA ALA A 52 9.04 15.04 -4.22
C ALA A 52 10.38 15.32 -3.52
N GLN A 53 11.30 14.36 -3.55
CA GLN A 53 12.62 14.46 -2.92
C GLN A 53 13.62 15.33 -3.70
N TYR A 54 13.52 15.35 -5.04
CA TYR A 54 14.39 16.16 -5.91
C TYR A 54 13.78 17.53 -6.27
N SER A 55 12.56 17.79 -5.82
CA SER A 55 11.95 19.12 -5.85
C SER A 55 11.92 19.72 -4.44
N THR A 56 11.21 20.83 -4.26
CA THR A 56 10.98 21.42 -2.94
C THR A 56 9.78 20.82 -2.22
N ALA A 57 9.11 19.79 -2.76
CA ALA A 57 7.84 19.30 -2.22
C ALA A 57 8.00 18.70 -0.82
N ASP A 58 9.04 17.89 -0.58
CA ASP A 58 9.31 17.33 0.75
C ASP A 58 9.52 18.42 1.80
N VAL A 59 10.37 19.40 1.48
CA VAL A 59 10.66 20.54 2.36
C VAL A 59 9.43 21.42 2.57
N TRP A 60 8.65 21.66 1.51
CA TRP A 60 7.43 22.47 1.56
C TRP A 60 6.35 21.82 2.42
N VAL A 61 6.12 20.52 2.29
CA VAL A 61 5.15 19.82 3.15
C VAL A 61 5.62 19.79 4.60
N ALA A 62 6.90 19.50 4.83
CA ALA A 62 7.49 19.51 6.16
C ALA A 62 7.39 20.89 6.84
N SER A 63 7.61 21.98 6.10
CA SER A 63 7.54 23.34 6.65
C SER A 63 6.13 23.78 7.06
N LEU A 64 5.06 23.12 6.58
CA LEU A 64 3.70 23.37 7.07
C LEU A 64 3.52 22.97 8.54
N PHE A 65 4.37 22.06 9.05
CA PHE A 65 4.28 21.53 10.41
C PHE A 65 5.43 21.99 11.31
N TYR A 66 6.45 22.63 10.74
CA TYR A 66 7.60 23.16 11.49
C TYR A 66 7.41 24.65 11.79
N ASP A 67 7.69 25.06 13.03
CA ASP A 67 7.70 26.47 13.40
C ASP A 67 9.13 27.02 13.39
N ALA A 68 9.44 27.81 12.35
CA ALA A 68 10.76 28.41 12.17
C ALA A 68 11.10 29.50 13.21
N ASN A 69 10.11 30.08 13.90
CA ASN A 69 10.38 31.12 14.91
C ASN A 69 10.89 30.50 16.22
N THR A 70 10.34 29.35 16.59
CA THR A 70 10.70 28.60 17.80
C THR A 70 11.74 27.51 17.52
N ALA A 71 12.00 27.23 16.24
CA ALA A 71 12.84 26.12 15.77
C ALA A 71 12.34 24.75 16.25
N GLU A 72 11.02 24.59 16.40
CA GLU A 72 10.39 23.41 16.98
C GLU A 72 9.40 22.72 16.03
N TRP A 73 9.10 21.46 16.35
CA TRP A 73 8.00 20.69 15.77
C TRP A 73 6.85 20.63 16.79
N PRO A 74 5.83 21.49 16.70
CA PRO A 74 4.81 21.64 17.74
C PRO A 74 4.05 20.34 18.06
N PHE A 75 3.94 19.44 17.08
CA PHE A 75 3.25 18.17 17.24
C PHE A 75 4.15 17.01 17.68
N ARG A 76 5.47 17.19 17.80
CA ARG A 76 6.44 16.12 18.11
C ARG A 76 6.12 15.40 19.42
N GLU A 77 5.87 16.19 20.47
CA GLU A 77 5.57 15.73 21.83
C GLU A 77 4.09 15.89 22.21
N ASN A 78 3.23 16.25 21.25
CA ASN A 78 1.80 16.39 21.51
C ASN A 78 1.20 15.04 21.91
N GLY A 79 0.59 14.97 23.10
CA GLY A 79 0.07 13.71 23.68
C GLY A 79 -0.98 12.99 22.82
N PHE A 80 -1.75 13.70 21.98
CA PHE A 80 -2.70 13.08 21.07
C PHE A 80 -2.00 12.49 19.84
N VAL A 81 -1.12 13.25 19.19
CA VAL A 81 -0.39 12.78 17.99
C VAL A 81 0.61 11.68 18.34
N LYS A 82 1.33 11.83 19.46
CA LYS A 82 2.26 10.82 19.98
C LYS A 82 1.54 9.63 20.61
N GLY A 83 0.61 9.86 21.54
CA GLY A 83 -0.01 8.78 22.29
C GLY A 83 -1.06 7.99 21.51
N VAL A 84 -1.96 8.66 20.78
CA VAL A 84 -3.08 7.99 20.10
C VAL A 84 -2.71 7.60 18.66
N LEU A 85 -2.17 8.55 17.89
CA LEU A 85 -1.89 8.34 16.46
C LEU A 85 -0.56 7.62 16.19
N HIS A 86 0.41 7.71 17.09
CA HIS A 86 1.69 7.02 16.97
C HIS A 86 1.73 5.76 17.85
N ASP A 87 1.69 5.88 19.18
CA ASP A 87 1.88 4.72 20.07
C ASP A 87 0.71 3.73 20.00
N ALA A 88 -0.52 4.18 20.28
CA ALA A 88 -1.68 3.28 20.32
C ALA A 88 -2.01 2.67 18.95
N ALA A 89 -1.86 3.44 17.87
CA ALA A 89 -2.15 2.94 16.53
C ALA A 89 -1.09 1.93 16.05
N GLN A 90 0.20 2.19 16.32
CA GLN A 90 1.27 1.27 15.99
C GLN A 90 1.15 -0.02 16.80
N ASP A 91 0.83 0.08 18.10
CA ASP A 91 0.63 -1.09 18.95
C ASP A 91 -0.61 -1.89 18.54
N THR A 92 -1.68 -1.22 18.10
CA THR A 92 -2.87 -1.91 17.55
C THR A 92 -2.50 -2.74 16.33
N VAL A 93 -1.69 -2.21 15.41
CA VAL A 93 -1.25 -2.99 14.22
C VAL A 93 -0.35 -4.15 14.61
N LYS A 94 0.60 -3.96 15.55
CA LYS A 94 1.45 -5.05 16.06
C LYS A 94 0.62 -6.14 16.71
N ILE A 95 -0.33 -5.77 17.56
CA ILE A 95 -1.24 -6.67 18.26
C ILE A 95 -2.08 -7.44 17.24
N PHE A 96 -2.67 -6.75 16.26
CA PHE A 96 -3.43 -7.40 15.19
C PHE A 96 -2.57 -8.38 14.38
N GLY A 97 -1.35 -7.99 14.03
CA GLY A 97 -0.39 -8.85 13.35
C GLY A 97 -0.02 -10.10 14.17
N ALA A 98 0.19 -9.93 15.48
CA ALA A 98 0.45 -11.03 16.41
C ALA A 98 -0.76 -11.97 16.55
N PHE A 99 -1.97 -11.42 16.65
CA PHE A 99 -3.20 -12.23 16.67
C PHE A 99 -3.39 -13.01 15.36
N LEU A 100 -3.14 -12.38 14.22
CA LEU A 100 -3.23 -13.05 12.91
C LEU A 100 -2.20 -14.17 12.80
N LEU A 101 -0.96 -13.93 13.26
CA LEU A 101 0.08 -14.95 13.38
C LEU A 101 -0.35 -16.14 14.24
N LEU A 102 -0.86 -15.87 15.44
CA LEU A 102 -1.34 -16.91 16.35
C LEU A 102 -2.53 -17.66 15.77
N PHE A 103 -3.46 -16.97 15.12
CA PHE A 103 -4.58 -17.59 14.43
C PHE A 103 -4.09 -18.55 13.33
N ILE A 104 -3.14 -18.12 12.52
CA ILE A 104 -2.53 -18.94 11.47
C ILE A 104 -1.79 -20.14 12.04
N ALA A 105 -0.95 -19.92 13.06
CA ALA A 105 -0.22 -20.98 13.74
C ALA A 105 -1.18 -21.99 14.37
N SER A 106 -2.27 -21.54 14.99
CA SER A 106 -3.29 -22.41 15.56
C SER A 106 -3.97 -23.26 14.48
N LYS A 107 -4.31 -22.68 13.32
CA LYS A 107 -4.88 -23.43 12.19
C LYS A 107 -3.90 -24.44 11.62
N PHE A 108 -2.61 -24.12 11.58
CA PHE A 108 -1.56 -25.04 11.17
C PHE A 108 -1.41 -26.22 12.14
N LEU A 109 -1.31 -25.94 13.45
CA LEU A 109 -1.19 -26.96 14.50
C LEU A 109 -2.44 -27.85 14.62
N LEU A 110 -3.63 -27.26 14.48
CA LEU A 110 -4.91 -27.98 14.51
C LEU A 110 -5.22 -28.73 13.21
N SER A 111 -4.41 -28.54 12.16
CA SER A 111 -4.64 -29.16 10.86
C SER A 111 -4.57 -30.69 10.91
N LYS A 112 -3.93 -31.29 11.93
CA LYS A 112 -3.88 -32.76 12.19
C LYS A 112 -3.69 -33.61 10.91
N GLY A 113 -2.81 -33.18 9.98
CA GLY A 113 -2.56 -33.89 8.72
C GLY A 113 -3.45 -33.52 7.52
N LYS A 114 -4.43 -32.62 7.68
CA LYS A 114 -5.14 -31.98 6.56
C LYS A 114 -4.29 -30.88 5.94
N SER A 115 -4.50 -30.56 4.66
CA SER A 115 -3.76 -29.48 3.99
C SER A 115 -4.05 -28.13 4.64
N PHE A 116 -3.00 -27.42 5.07
CA PHE A 116 -3.08 -26.04 5.56
C PHE A 116 -3.75 -25.14 4.50
N PRO A 117 -4.62 -24.18 4.89
CA PRO A 117 -5.28 -23.30 3.93
C PRO A 117 -4.26 -22.37 3.28
N LYS A 118 -3.76 -22.77 2.09
CA LYS A 118 -2.85 -21.98 1.25
C LYS A 118 -3.24 -20.49 1.14
N PRO A 119 -4.53 -20.11 0.94
CA PRO A 119 -4.94 -18.71 0.90
C PRO A 119 -4.58 -17.89 2.13
N LEU A 120 -4.68 -18.48 3.31
CA LEU A 120 -4.42 -17.77 4.56
C LEU A 120 -2.92 -17.50 4.75
N GLY A 121 -2.07 -18.48 4.41
CA GLY A 121 -0.62 -18.29 4.45
C GLY A 121 -0.12 -17.27 3.42
N ILE A 122 -0.71 -17.25 2.23
CA ILE A 122 -0.34 -16.29 1.18
C ILE A 122 -0.79 -14.88 1.55
N ALA A 123 -2.00 -14.71 2.08
CA ALA A 123 -2.48 -13.43 2.57
C ALA A 123 -1.58 -12.87 3.67
N PHE A 124 -1.14 -13.74 4.58
CA PHE A 124 -0.20 -13.37 5.63
C PHE A 124 1.19 -12.99 5.10
N LEU A 125 1.72 -13.76 4.16
CA LEU A 125 2.98 -13.43 3.50
C LEU A 125 2.90 -12.07 2.79
N ALA A 126 1.80 -11.80 2.08
CA ALA A 126 1.57 -10.52 1.41
C ALA A 126 1.50 -9.35 2.40
N LEU A 127 0.90 -9.55 3.57
CA LEU A 127 0.83 -8.57 4.65
C LEU A 127 2.20 -8.32 5.33
N LEU A 128 3.14 -9.28 5.30
CA LEU A 128 4.47 -9.08 5.89
C LEU A 128 5.52 -8.59 4.90
N ALA A 129 5.39 -8.92 3.62
CA ALA A 129 6.44 -8.70 2.63
C ALA A 129 6.86 -7.23 2.53
N GLY A 130 5.90 -6.29 2.54
CA GLY A 130 6.17 -4.85 2.50
C GLY A 130 6.91 -4.34 3.74
N PRO A 131 6.33 -4.50 4.96
CA PRO A 131 6.99 -4.08 6.20
C PRO A 131 8.38 -4.68 6.42
N LEU A 132 8.60 -5.95 6.05
CA LEU A 132 9.93 -6.58 6.14
C LEU A 132 10.94 -5.91 5.22
N LEU A 133 10.56 -5.63 3.97
CA LEU A 133 11.43 -4.94 3.02
C LEU A 133 11.73 -3.51 3.48
N ILE A 134 10.75 -2.81 4.04
CA ILE A 134 10.95 -1.47 4.59
C ILE A 134 11.88 -1.50 5.81
N GLY A 135 11.72 -2.48 6.70
CA GLY A 135 12.64 -2.68 7.83
C GLY A 135 14.09 -2.89 7.37
N TYR A 136 14.29 -3.70 6.33
CA TYR A 136 15.59 -3.90 5.72
C TYR A 136 16.15 -2.60 5.12
N LEU A 137 15.38 -1.89 4.30
CA LEU A 137 15.81 -0.63 3.67
C LEU A 137 16.17 0.43 4.72
N LYS A 138 15.40 0.52 5.81
CA LYS A 138 15.67 1.42 6.94
C LYS A 138 16.97 1.09 7.67
N SER A 139 17.41 -0.16 7.67
CA SER A 139 18.69 -0.56 8.29
C SER A 139 19.92 -0.31 7.42
N VAL A 140 19.73 0.00 6.13
CA VAL A 140 20.83 0.17 5.17
C VAL A 140 20.86 1.54 4.50
N THR A 141 19.91 2.43 4.81
CA THR A 141 19.84 3.78 4.22
C THR A 141 20.23 4.87 5.21
N HIS A 142 20.85 5.93 4.70
CA HIS A 142 21.43 7.01 5.50
C HIS A 142 20.53 8.26 5.60
N LEU A 143 19.32 8.19 5.06
CA LEU A 143 18.38 9.32 5.04
C LEU A 143 17.77 9.50 6.44
N ALA A 144 17.89 10.71 6.97
CA ALA A 144 17.45 11.05 8.31
C ALA A 144 15.98 11.48 8.34
N CYS A 145 15.44 11.64 9.55
CA CYS A 145 14.13 12.24 9.77
C CYS A 145 14.24 13.78 9.62
N PRO A 146 13.19 14.48 9.15
CA PRO A 146 13.18 15.95 9.07
C PRO A 146 13.62 16.64 10.38
N TRP A 147 13.19 16.14 11.54
CA TRP A 147 13.55 16.73 12.85
C TRP A 147 15.04 16.64 13.21
N ASP A 148 15.82 15.80 12.51
CA ASP A 148 17.25 15.58 12.77
C ASP A 148 18.08 16.35 11.75
N GLU A 149 17.46 16.82 10.67
CA GLU A 149 18.13 17.53 9.59
C GLU A 149 18.37 19.01 9.91
N SER A 150 19.50 19.52 9.44
CA SER A 150 19.91 20.92 9.61
C SER A 150 18.94 21.93 8.98
N LEU A 151 18.16 21.52 7.98
CA LEU A 151 17.09 22.34 7.39
C LEU A 151 16.00 22.72 8.40
N PHE A 152 15.80 21.92 9.44
CA PHE A 152 14.76 22.10 10.46
C PHE A 152 15.36 22.20 11.88
N GLY A 153 16.57 22.74 12.00
CA GLY A 153 17.24 22.98 13.28
C GLY A 153 17.95 21.77 13.89
N GLY A 154 18.03 20.65 13.15
CA GLY A 154 18.79 19.47 13.53
C GLY A 154 20.29 19.56 13.22
N ALA A 155 21.00 18.45 13.38
CA ALA A 155 22.47 18.38 13.25
C ALA A 155 22.94 17.60 12.00
N VAL A 156 22.05 16.89 11.33
CA VAL A 156 22.37 16.00 10.20
C VAL A 156 22.22 16.74 8.88
N ALA A 157 23.14 16.53 7.94
CA ALA A 157 23.01 17.11 6.60
C ALA A 157 21.81 16.48 5.87
N HIS A 158 21.07 17.31 5.12
CA HIS A 158 20.01 16.82 4.24
C HIS A 158 20.60 15.95 3.12
N LEU A 159 20.11 14.72 2.99
CA LEU A 159 20.52 13.76 1.98
C LEU A 159 19.30 13.23 1.22
N ARG A 160 19.44 13.09 -0.10
CA ARG A 160 18.43 12.47 -0.97
C ARG A 160 18.87 11.06 -1.37
N LEU A 161 17.94 10.28 -1.94
CA LEU A 161 18.13 8.85 -2.18
C LEU A 161 19.34 8.51 -3.06
N PHE A 162 19.69 9.35 -4.03
CA PHE A 162 20.83 9.14 -4.93
C PHE A 162 21.98 10.13 -4.70
N ASP A 163 21.99 10.85 -3.58
CA ASP A 163 23.14 11.68 -3.22
C ASP A 163 24.32 10.80 -2.79
N ASN A 164 25.53 11.29 -3.01
CA ASN A 164 26.73 10.65 -2.48
C ASN A 164 26.73 10.74 -0.94
N VAL A 165 26.73 9.60 -0.28
CA VAL A 165 26.77 9.53 1.19
C VAL A 165 28.20 9.76 1.68
N PRO A 166 28.47 10.81 2.49
CA PRO A 166 29.79 11.03 3.06
C PRO A 166 30.28 9.85 3.90
N GLN A 167 31.58 9.63 3.92
CA GLN A 167 32.16 8.56 4.74
C GLN A 167 31.89 8.82 6.22
N GLY A 168 31.40 7.81 6.92
CA GLY A 168 31.09 7.89 8.36
C GLY A 168 29.69 8.44 8.68
N THR A 169 28.85 8.74 7.68
CA THR A 169 27.44 9.07 7.93
C THR A 169 26.73 7.88 8.58
N PRO A 170 26.09 8.05 9.75
CA PRO A 170 25.35 6.98 10.40
C PRO A 170 24.11 6.57 9.60
N ILE A 171 23.51 5.43 9.94
CA ILE A 171 22.19 5.06 9.41
C ILE A 171 21.16 6.09 9.89
N GLY A 172 20.41 6.67 8.95
CA GLY A 172 19.54 7.81 9.23
C GLY A 172 18.19 7.39 9.81
N HIS A 173 17.78 6.14 9.59
CA HIS A 173 16.51 5.58 10.05
C HIS A 173 15.25 6.33 9.58
N GLY A 174 15.34 7.37 8.76
CA GLY A 174 14.21 8.16 8.29
C GLY A 174 13.48 7.55 7.10
N PHE A 175 14.13 6.70 6.32
CA PHE A 175 13.61 6.20 5.05
C PHE A 175 13.63 4.66 4.94
N PRO A 176 12.64 4.02 4.31
CA PRO A 176 11.27 4.51 4.08
C PRO A 176 10.47 4.59 5.39
N SER A 177 9.24 5.14 5.31
CA SER A 177 8.38 5.33 6.48
C SER A 177 7.82 4.00 7.02
N ALA A 178 8.38 3.54 8.15
CA ALA A 178 7.92 2.33 8.82
C ALA A 178 6.50 2.48 9.39
N HIS A 179 6.15 3.67 9.90
CA HIS A 179 4.82 3.93 10.46
C HIS A 179 3.75 3.93 9.37
N ALA A 180 3.95 4.66 8.27
CA ALA A 180 3.01 4.64 7.15
C ALA A 180 2.85 3.23 6.58
N SER A 181 3.94 2.45 6.49
CA SER A 181 3.90 1.07 6.03
C SER A 181 3.01 0.14 6.86
N SER A 182 2.87 0.43 8.16
CA SER A 182 2.01 -0.35 9.06
C SER A 182 0.53 -0.23 8.70
N GLY A 183 0.14 0.89 8.07
CA GLY A 183 -1.18 1.05 7.46
C GLY A 183 -1.22 0.56 6.01
N TYR A 184 -0.24 0.96 5.19
CA TYR A 184 -0.22 0.60 3.76
C TYR A 184 -0.05 -0.90 3.50
N THR A 185 0.43 -1.69 4.47
CA THR A 185 0.47 -3.14 4.30
C THR A 185 -0.91 -3.76 4.05
N PHE A 186 -1.99 -3.14 4.53
CA PHE A 186 -3.37 -3.57 4.27
C PHE A 186 -3.80 -3.39 2.80
N VAL A 187 -3.02 -2.73 1.96
CA VAL A 187 -3.18 -2.80 0.49
C VAL A 187 -3.12 -4.25 0.00
N SER A 188 -2.46 -5.16 0.72
CA SER A 188 -2.54 -6.61 0.44
C SER A 188 -3.98 -7.16 0.41
N LEU A 189 -4.91 -6.58 1.18
CA LEU A 189 -6.32 -6.97 1.18
C LEU A 189 -7.02 -6.65 -0.13
N TYR A 190 -6.57 -5.65 -0.89
CA TYR A 190 -7.08 -5.39 -2.23
C TYR A 190 -6.83 -6.59 -3.15
N PHE A 191 -5.60 -7.11 -3.16
CA PHE A 191 -5.25 -8.28 -3.96
C PHE A 191 -5.94 -9.56 -3.45
N ALA A 192 -6.07 -9.71 -2.13
CA ALA A 192 -6.86 -10.78 -1.53
C ALA A 192 -8.33 -10.74 -2.02
N ALA A 193 -8.96 -9.58 -1.93
CA ALA A 193 -10.33 -9.37 -2.35
C ALA A 193 -10.49 -9.52 -3.87
N ALA A 194 -9.52 -9.12 -4.69
CA ALA A 194 -9.55 -9.35 -6.13
C ALA A 194 -9.64 -10.86 -6.47
N VAL A 195 -9.01 -11.73 -5.68
CA VAL A 195 -9.08 -13.18 -5.88
C VAL A 195 -10.35 -13.79 -5.26
N PHE A 196 -10.69 -13.41 -4.03
CA PHE A 196 -11.70 -14.14 -3.24
C PHE A 196 -13.04 -13.42 -3.06
N ALA A 197 -13.07 -12.09 -3.17
CA ALA A 197 -14.26 -11.28 -2.93
C ALA A 197 -14.27 -9.97 -3.76
N PRO A 198 -14.33 -10.05 -5.11
CA PRO A 198 -14.04 -8.90 -5.98
C PRO A 198 -14.88 -7.66 -5.75
N ALA A 199 -16.11 -7.83 -5.26
CA ALA A 199 -17.02 -6.73 -4.93
C ALA A 199 -16.48 -5.80 -3.82
N TYR A 200 -15.53 -6.26 -3.00
CA TYR A 200 -15.00 -5.52 -1.85
C TYR A 200 -13.58 -4.96 -2.07
N ARG A 201 -12.95 -5.22 -3.23
CA ARG A 201 -11.54 -4.88 -3.46
C ARG A 201 -11.22 -3.40 -3.27
N PHE A 202 -12.04 -2.48 -3.79
CA PHE A 202 -11.82 -1.04 -3.60
C PHE A 202 -12.10 -0.57 -2.18
N LYS A 203 -13.00 -1.23 -1.44
CA LYS A 203 -13.20 -0.95 -0.01
C LYS A 203 -11.97 -1.39 0.80
N ALA A 204 -11.42 -2.56 0.48
CA ALA A 204 -10.18 -3.05 1.08
C ALA A 204 -8.98 -2.14 0.75
N LEU A 205 -8.88 -1.67 -0.50
CA LEU A 205 -7.88 -0.68 -0.90
C LEU A 205 -8.03 0.62 -0.11
N GLY A 206 -9.25 1.16 -0.05
CA GLY A 206 -9.54 2.39 0.69
C GLY A 206 -9.16 2.30 2.16
N LEU A 207 -9.38 1.16 2.80
CA LEU A 207 -8.94 0.91 4.18
C LEU A 207 -7.41 1.02 4.32
N GLY A 208 -6.64 0.33 3.46
CA GLY A 208 -5.18 0.36 3.53
C GLY A 208 -4.60 1.74 3.24
N LEU A 209 -5.16 2.46 2.26
CA LEU A 209 -4.76 3.83 1.96
C LEU A 209 -5.08 4.80 3.10
N LEU A 210 -6.29 4.71 3.68
CA LEU A 210 -6.69 5.55 4.79
C LEU A 210 -5.79 5.35 6.01
N LEU A 211 -5.53 4.11 6.41
CA LEU A 211 -4.68 3.80 7.55
C LEU A 211 -3.25 4.33 7.34
N GLY A 212 -2.66 4.08 6.16
CA GLY A 212 -1.32 4.55 5.87
C GLY A 212 -1.21 6.07 5.79
N LEU A 213 -2.23 6.76 5.24
CA LEU A 213 -2.29 8.22 5.22
C LEU A 213 -2.40 8.81 6.63
N VAL A 214 -3.25 8.25 7.48
CA VAL A 214 -3.40 8.71 8.88
C VAL A 214 -2.08 8.59 9.63
N PHE A 215 -1.38 7.45 9.50
CA PHE A 215 -0.09 7.25 10.15
C PHE A 215 1.02 8.12 9.54
N GLY A 216 1.03 8.26 8.22
CA GLY A 216 1.97 9.09 7.49
C GLY A 216 1.86 10.56 7.87
N ILE A 217 0.66 11.14 7.79
CA ILE A 217 0.40 12.54 8.17
C ILE A 217 0.76 12.78 9.64
N ALA A 218 0.44 11.85 10.54
CA ALA A 218 0.85 11.97 11.94
C ALA A 218 2.37 12.02 12.11
N GLN A 219 3.14 11.25 11.33
CA GLN A 219 4.59 11.29 11.37
C GLN A 219 5.18 12.51 10.67
N GLN A 220 4.60 12.97 9.57
CA GLN A 220 5.00 14.22 8.91
C GLN A 220 4.79 15.41 9.84
N ALA A 221 3.65 15.48 10.54
CA ALA A 221 3.37 16.53 11.51
C ALA A 221 4.37 16.57 12.67
N ARG A 222 4.89 15.42 13.07
CA ARG A 222 5.92 15.31 14.10
C ARG A 222 7.33 15.66 13.60
N GLY A 223 7.55 15.70 12.29
CA GLY A 223 8.88 15.81 11.69
C GLY A 223 9.65 14.49 11.61
N ALA A 224 8.96 13.36 11.69
CA ALA A 224 9.58 12.03 11.66
C ALA A 224 9.83 11.50 10.24
N HIS A 225 9.05 11.93 9.25
CA HIS A 225 9.17 11.47 7.87
C HIS A 225 8.83 12.58 6.87
N PHE A 226 9.49 12.59 5.71
CA PHE A 226 9.07 13.40 4.57
C PHE A 226 7.93 12.74 3.79
N LEU A 227 7.23 13.51 2.94
CA LEU A 227 6.19 13.00 2.04
C LEU A 227 6.71 11.87 1.14
N SER A 228 7.89 12.03 0.55
CA SER A 228 8.52 11.02 -0.29
C SER A 228 8.73 9.69 0.44
N HIS A 229 9.06 9.73 1.73
CA HIS A 229 9.29 8.52 2.54
C HIS A 229 8.00 7.70 2.70
N ASP A 230 6.85 8.37 2.79
CA ASP A 230 5.53 7.74 2.86
C ASP A 230 5.08 7.21 1.49
N LEU A 231 5.34 7.95 0.40
CA LEU A 231 5.03 7.52 -0.96
C LEU A 231 5.83 6.26 -1.35
N PHE A 232 7.12 6.22 -0.99
CA PHE A 232 7.94 5.02 -1.15
C PHE A 232 7.42 3.85 -0.31
N ALA A 233 6.98 4.09 0.93
CA ALA A 233 6.38 3.04 1.75
C ALA A 233 5.13 2.44 1.10
N LEU A 234 4.24 3.27 0.54
CA LEU A 234 3.07 2.79 -0.21
C LEU A 234 3.47 2.00 -1.46
N SER A 235 4.42 2.51 -2.24
CA SER A 235 4.92 1.84 -3.45
C SER A 235 5.50 0.45 -3.13
N ILE A 236 6.29 0.35 -2.06
CA ILE A 236 6.89 -0.91 -1.60
C ILE A 236 5.80 -1.88 -1.13
N CYS A 237 4.90 -1.46 -0.23
CA CYS A 237 3.81 -2.31 0.26
C CYS A 237 2.93 -2.84 -0.89
N TRP A 238 2.58 -1.98 -1.84
CA TRP A 238 1.81 -2.35 -3.02
C TRP A 238 2.56 -3.38 -3.89
N SER A 239 3.84 -3.11 -4.21
CA SER A 239 4.66 -3.97 -5.06
C SER A 239 4.89 -5.33 -4.43
N SER A 240 5.19 -5.37 -3.13
CA SER A 240 5.40 -6.61 -2.37
C SER A 240 4.13 -7.45 -2.34
N ALA A 241 2.98 -6.85 -2.00
CA ALA A 241 1.72 -7.57 -1.97
C ALA A 241 1.30 -8.08 -3.36
N GLY A 242 1.39 -7.21 -4.37
CA GLY A 242 1.08 -7.55 -5.75
C GLY A 242 1.95 -8.69 -6.28
N SER A 243 3.26 -8.66 -5.97
CA SER A 243 4.20 -9.72 -6.36
C SER A 243 3.85 -11.06 -5.71
N VAL A 244 3.56 -11.08 -4.41
CA VAL A 244 3.16 -12.30 -3.71
C VAL A 244 1.89 -12.89 -4.34
N TYR A 245 0.85 -12.08 -4.54
CA TYR A 245 -0.38 -12.54 -5.15
C TYR A 245 -0.22 -12.96 -6.61
N PHE A 246 0.63 -12.28 -7.39
CA PHE A 246 0.92 -12.67 -8.76
C PHE A 246 1.67 -14.00 -8.86
N ILE A 247 2.59 -14.29 -7.92
CA ILE A 247 3.32 -15.56 -7.89
C ILE A 247 2.38 -16.73 -7.59
N PHE A 248 1.48 -16.59 -6.60
CA PHE A 248 0.67 -17.70 -6.12
C PHE A 248 -0.73 -17.81 -6.75
N TYR A 249 -1.29 -16.72 -7.25
CA TYR A 249 -2.64 -16.63 -7.81
C TYR A 249 -2.65 -16.08 -9.24
N ARG A 250 -1.58 -16.32 -10.00
CA ARG A 250 -1.44 -15.80 -11.37
C ARG A 250 -2.66 -16.10 -12.23
N LYS A 251 -3.15 -17.35 -12.22
CA LYS A 251 -4.23 -17.79 -13.12
C LYS A 251 -5.54 -17.12 -12.74
N GLU A 252 -5.84 -17.08 -11.44
CA GLU A 252 -7.03 -16.49 -10.86
C GLU A 252 -7.06 -14.98 -11.09
N LEU A 253 -5.93 -14.29 -10.89
CA LEU A 253 -5.79 -12.86 -11.17
C LEU A 253 -5.92 -12.58 -12.67
N LEU A 254 -5.24 -13.34 -13.53
CA LEU A 254 -5.35 -13.15 -14.98
C LEU A 254 -6.79 -13.38 -15.46
N GLN A 255 -7.47 -14.41 -14.95
CA GLN A 255 -8.89 -14.65 -15.25
C GLN A 255 -9.78 -13.52 -14.76
N PHE A 256 -9.57 -13.05 -13.52
CA PHE A 256 -10.28 -11.92 -12.94
C PHE A 256 -10.11 -10.65 -13.79
N PHE A 257 -8.89 -10.41 -14.29
CA PHE A 257 -8.57 -9.29 -15.17
C PHE A 257 -8.93 -9.52 -16.65
N GLY A 258 -9.70 -10.55 -16.97
CA GLY A 258 -10.22 -10.77 -18.31
C GLY A 258 -9.23 -11.39 -19.30
N TYR A 259 -8.14 -11.99 -18.82
CA TYR A 259 -7.18 -12.72 -19.65
C TYR A 259 -7.46 -14.23 -19.56
N LYS A 260 -7.80 -14.86 -20.69
CA LYS A 260 -7.95 -16.31 -20.75
C LYS A 260 -6.57 -16.97 -20.80
N PRO A 261 -6.27 -17.93 -19.91
CA PRO A 261 -5.07 -18.75 -20.09
C PRO A 261 -5.21 -19.54 -21.39
N SER A 262 -4.17 -19.49 -22.23
CA SER A 262 -3.99 -20.37 -23.39
C SER A 262 -3.81 -21.83 -22.98
#